data_AF-A0A523ZHC2-F1
#
_entry.id   AF-A0A523ZHC2-F1
#
_cell.length_a   1.000
_cell.length_b   1.000
_cell.length_c   1.000
_cell.angle_alpha   90.00
_cell.angle_beta   90.00
_cell.angle_gamma   90.00
#
_symmetry.space_group_name_H-M   'P 1'
#
loop_
_entity.id
_entity.type
_entity.pdbx_description
1 polymer ?
#
loop_
_entity_poly.entity_id
_entity_poly.type
_entity_poly.pdbx_seq_one_letter_code
_entity_poly.pdbx_strand_id
1 'polypeptide(L)'
;MAVYETIKYQKEDGFCVITLNRPKSLNALNVKMWSELDHVLNVVDNDDEIKAFIFTGAPRPDGRPCFCTGADIKEMSVLMSGDQFAETESAQAVQDAPDTPSAQVPTAQPSTVKTFWSLRQPKGAIVPTFEKITWSPKISVAAIDGICTAGGTELALACDIIIASETAQVSDMHVKNLGWIGGAAGSANMAWRVGVSKAIELCCTGDVIDGKEAHRIGFANQVWPPDQYLEKAKELAKKIGGMRQAAVIMTKATCRSVQDMDRKSTLHYCDDGFSILLSEQDTADFGPQRWVDQR
;
A
#
# COMPACT_ATOMS: atom_id res chain seq x y z
N MET A 1 17.17 -16.20 -6.00
CA MET A 1 16.46 -15.02 -5.48
C MET A 1 16.77 -13.86 -6.42
N ALA A 2 15.78 -13.06 -6.80
CA ALA A 2 16.02 -11.86 -7.60
C ALA A 2 16.94 -10.92 -6.82
N VAL A 3 17.98 -10.40 -7.47
CA VAL A 3 18.88 -9.40 -6.88
C VAL A 3 18.31 -8.04 -7.21
N TYR A 4 17.88 -7.30 -6.19
CA TYR A 4 17.37 -5.95 -6.32
C TYR A 4 18.49 -4.94 -6.07
N GLU A 5 18.51 -3.86 -6.85
CA GLU A 5 19.50 -2.79 -6.76
C GLU A 5 19.02 -1.65 -5.86
N THR A 6 17.72 -1.33 -5.92
CA THR A 6 17.15 -0.14 -5.29
C THR A 6 16.23 -0.45 -4.12
N ILE A 7 15.88 -1.71 -3.91
CA ILE A 7 15.19 -2.21 -2.72
C ILE A 7 15.96 -3.36 -2.07
N LYS A 8 15.66 -3.67 -0.81
CA LYS A 8 16.02 -4.94 -0.18
C LYS A 8 14.76 -5.70 0.15
N TYR A 9 14.78 -7.01 -0.09
CA TYR A 9 13.66 -7.91 0.20
C TYR A 9 14.11 -8.96 1.21
N GLN A 10 13.46 -9.01 2.36
CA GLN A 10 13.72 -9.97 3.42
C GLN A 10 12.43 -10.72 3.75
N LYS A 11 12.37 -12.00 3.40
CA LYS A 11 11.27 -12.88 3.81
C LYS A 11 11.52 -13.36 5.24
N GLU A 12 10.48 -13.32 6.06
CA GLU A 12 10.41 -13.88 7.41
C GLU A 12 9.26 -14.89 7.49
N ASP A 13 9.05 -15.49 8.66
CA ASP A 13 7.95 -16.45 8.88
C ASP A 13 6.59 -15.73 8.86
N GLY A 14 5.82 -15.94 7.79
CA GLY A 14 4.47 -15.38 7.61
C GLY A 14 4.42 -13.97 7.00
N PHE A 15 5.54 -13.28 6.82
CA PHE A 15 5.58 -11.92 6.26
C PHE A 15 6.90 -11.60 5.56
N CYS A 16 7.01 -10.44 4.92
CA CYS A 16 8.28 -9.93 4.43
C CYS A 16 8.49 -8.44 4.72
N VAL A 17 9.75 -8.02 4.77
CA VAL A 17 10.16 -6.61 4.86
C VAL A 17 10.77 -6.18 3.53
N ILE A 18 10.20 -5.13 2.94
CA ILE A 18 10.69 -4.46 1.74
C ILE A 18 11.29 -3.11 2.17
N THR A 19 12.61 -3.00 2.10
CA THR A 19 13.33 -1.77 2.45
C THR A 19 13.64 -0.98 1.20
N LEU A 20 13.13 0.25 1.07
CA LEU A 20 13.56 1.19 0.03
C LEU A 20 15.03 1.54 0.26
N ASN A 21 15.89 1.33 -0.73
CA ASN A 21 17.34 1.29 -0.53
C ASN A 21 18.08 2.16 -1.55
N ARG A 22 17.75 3.46 -1.57
CA ARG A 22 18.51 4.50 -2.28
C ARG A 22 18.93 5.60 -1.30
N PRO A 23 19.75 5.30 -0.28
CA PRO A 23 20.00 6.20 0.85
C PRO A 23 20.65 7.52 0.45
N LYS A 24 21.49 7.53 -0.60
CA LYS A 24 22.10 8.75 -1.16
C LYS A 24 21.09 9.71 -1.79
N SER A 25 19.95 9.19 -2.23
CA SER A 25 18.85 9.95 -2.84
C SER A 25 17.64 10.04 -1.90
N LEU A 26 17.83 9.86 -0.59
CA LEU A 26 16.75 9.87 0.41
C LEU A 26 15.60 8.90 0.06
N ASN A 27 15.96 7.74 -0.50
CA ASN A 27 15.04 6.70 -0.95
C ASN A 27 13.99 7.19 -1.97
N ALA A 28 14.33 8.19 -2.81
CA ALA A 28 13.47 8.62 -3.90
C ALA A 28 13.11 7.47 -4.86
N LEU A 29 11.90 7.50 -5.40
CA LEU A 29 11.31 6.49 -6.29
C LEU A 29 11.71 6.82 -7.74
N ASN A 30 12.75 6.14 -8.25
CA ASN A 30 13.13 6.22 -9.66
C ASN A 30 12.50 5.10 -10.51
N VAL A 31 12.66 5.17 -11.83
CA VAL A 31 12.09 4.17 -12.77
C VAL A 31 12.50 2.74 -12.39
N LYS A 32 13.77 2.51 -12.02
CA LYS A 32 14.25 1.20 -11.58
C LYS A 32 13.53 0.72 -10.33
N MET A 33 13.40 1.58 -9.31
CA MET A 33 12.69 1.23 -8.08
C MET A 33 11.22 0.92 -8.32
N TRP A 34 10.55 1.65 -9.20
CA TRP A 34 9.18 1.32 -9.60
C TRP A 34 9.08 -0.08 -10.21
N SER A 35 9.98 -0.43 -11.13
CA SER A 35 10.02 -1.77 -11.74
C SER A 35 10.32 -2.87 -10.70
N GLU A 36 11.24 -2.63 -9.77
CA GLU A 36 11.55 -3.59 -8.70
C GLU A 36 10.40 -3.74 -7.69
N LEU A 37 9.71 -2.65 -7.36
CA LEU A 37 8.52 -2.66 -6.52
C LEU A 37 7.37 -3.44 -7.20
N ASP A 38 7.15 -3.23 -8.50
CA ASP A 38 6.15 -4.00 -9.24
C ASP A 38 6.45 -5.51 -9.20
N HIS A 39 7.70 -5.87 -9.49
CA HIS A 39 8.15 -7.26 -9.47
C HIS A 39 8.00 -7.88 -8.08
N VAL A 40 8.46 -7.22 -7.01
CA VAL A 40 8.40 -7.78 -5.65
C VAL A 40 6.95 -7.91 -5.16
N LEU A 41 6.05 -7.00 -5.53
CA LEU A 41 4.64 -7.11 -5.20
C LEU A 41 4.00 -8.32 -5.87
N ASN A 42 4.32 -8.58 -7.14
CA ASN A 42 3.87 -9.80 -7.82
C ASN A 42 4.42 -11.06 -7.13
N VAL A 43 5.68 -11.05 -6.66
CA VAL A 43 6.26 -12.16 -5.89
C VAL A 43 5.51 -12.36 -4.57
N VAL A 44 5.23 -11.29 -3.84
CA VAL A 44 4.52 -11.32 -2.54
C VAL A 44 3.09 -11.84 -2.68
N ASP A 45 2.36 -11.38 -3.70
CA ASP A 45 0.96 -11.78 -3.89
C ASP A 45 0.82 -13.26 -4.26
N ASN A 46 1.82 -13.82 -4.96
CA ASN A 46 1.86 -15.22 -5.38
C ASN A 46 2.54 -16.16 -4.36
N ASP A 47 3.09 -15.64 -3.27
CA ASP A 47 3.68 -16.44 -2.20
C ASP A 47 2.64 -16.71 -1.11
N ASP A 48 2.16 -17.95 -1.02
CA ASP A 48 1.17 -18.34 -0.02
C ASP A 48 1.76 -18.40 1.40
N GLU A 49 3.08 -18.42 1.60
CA GLU A 49 3.68 -18.30 2.93
C GLU A 49 3.65 -16.86 3.46
N ILE A 50 3.58 -15.86 2.56
CA ILE A 50 3.51 -14.45 2.94
C ILE A 50 2.05 -14.06 3.17
N LYS A 51 1.76 -13.56 4.36
CA LYS A 51 0.42 -13.12 4.80
C LYS A 51 0.31 -11.60 4.95
N ALA A 52 1.44 -10.94 5.17
CA ALA A 52 1.56 -9.50 5.25
C ALA A 52 2.93 -9.04 4.72
N PHE A 53 3.06 -7.77 4.35
CA PHE A 53 4.34 -7.17 3.97
C PHE A 53 4.51 -5.77 4.55
N ILE A 54 5.76 -5.42 4.84
CA ILE A 54 6.13 -4.17 5.50
C ILE A 54 7.03 -3.35 4.56
N PHE A 55 6.70 -2.09 4.33
CA PHE A 55 7.63 -1.12 3.76
C PHE A 55 8.35 -0.35 4.85
N THR A 56 9.65 -0.15 4.69
CA THR A 56 10.49 0.78 5.48
C THR A 56 11.54 1.40 4.57
N GLY A 57 12.26 2.43 5.02
CA GLY A 57 13.37 3.01 4.29
C GLY A 57 14.72 2.67 4.89
N ALA A 58 15.76 2.58 4.05
CA ALA A 58 17.14 2.50 4.50
C ALA A 58 17.58 3.86 5.08
N PRO A 59 18.38 3.87 6.16
CA PRO A 59 18.87 5.12 6.71
C PRO A 59 19.78 5.82 5.71
N ARG A 60 19.84 7.14 5.84
CA ARG A 60 20.75 7.99 5.08
C ARG A 60 22.22 7.59 5.32
N PRO A 61 23.17 8.00 4.47
CA PRO A 61 24.60 7.71 4.68
C PRO A 61 25.15 8.22 6.01
N ASP A 62 24.53 9.25 6.60
CA ASP A 62 24.89 9.80 7.91
C ASP A 62 24.13 9.14 9.08
N GLY A 63 23.46 8.02 8.84
CA GLY A 63 22.75 7.22 9.85
C GLY A 63 21.37 7.77 10.24
N ARG A 64 20.98 8.95 9.78
CA ARG A 64 19.65 9.51 10.08
C ARG A 64 18.54 8.73 9.37
N PRO A 65 17.37 8.59 10.01
CA PRO A 65 16.25 7.84 9.45
C PRO A 65 15.68 8.53 8.21
N CYS A 66 15.17 7.73 7.28
CA CYS A 66 14.53 8.20 6.06
C CYS A 66 13.66 7.09 5.49
N PHE A 67 12.36 7.38 5.36
CA PHE A 67 11.44 6.47 4.70
C PHE A 67 11.54 6.64 3.17
N CYS A 68 11.02 7.76 2.64
CA CYS A 68 10.96 8.06 1.21
C CYS A 68 10.64 9.55 0.95
N THR A 69 11.29 10.16 -0.04
CA THR A 69 10.99 11.54 -0.48
C THR A 69 10.08 11.64 -1.70
N GLY A 70 9.52 10.52 -2.17
CA GLY A 70 8.69 10.47 -3.36
C GLY A 70 9.47 10.36 -4.66
N ALA A 71 8.89 10.80 -5.77
CA ALA A 71 9.47 10.65 -7.10
C ALA A 71 10.88 11.25 -7.21
N ASP A 72 11.75 10.60 -7.99
CA ASP A 72 13.05 11.14 -8.32
C ASP A 72 12.90 12.33 -9.28
N ILE A 73 12.90 13.55 -8.74
CA ILE A 73 12.64 14.78 -9.48
C ILE A 73 13.63 14.98 -10.64
N LYS A 74 14.86 14.47 -10.54
CA LYS A 74 15.83 14.57 -11.64
C LYS A 74 15.37 13.76 -12.84
N GLU A 75 14.96 12.51 -12.62
CA GLU A 75 14.42 11.67 -13.69
C GLU A 75 13.08 12.21 -14.20
N MET A 76 12.20 12.67 -13.30
CA MET A 76 10.91 13.25 -13.67
C MET A 76 11.07 14.51 -14.52
N SER A 77 12.03 15.39 -14.21
CA SER A 77 12.29 16.59 -15.01
C SER A 77 12.71 16.26 -16.44
N VAL A 78 13.49 15.19 -16.63
CA VAL A 78 13.92 14.74 -17.96
C VAL A 78 12.71 14.20 -18.74
N LEU A 79 11.90 13.34 -18.11
CA LEU A 79 10.68 12.80 -18.71
C LEU A 79 9.68 13.91 -19.11
N MET A 80 9.54 14.94 -18.28
CA MET A 80 8.62 16.07 -18.52
C MET A 80 9.15 17.12 -19.50
N SER A 81 10.47 17.22 -19.66
CA SER A 81 11.10 18.15 -20.61
C SER A 81 11.18 17.62 -22.04
N GLY A 82 10.90 16.32 -22.26
CA GLY A 82 10.78 15.75 -23.59
C GLY A 82 9.39 15.98 -24.18
N ASP A 83 9.28 16.08 -25.51
CA ASP A 83 8.02 16.17 -26.27
C ASP A 83 7.05 14.98 -26.04
N GLN A 84 7.40 14.01 -25.19
CA GLN A 84 6.64 12.79 -24.94
C GLN A 84 5.40 12.97 -24.04
N PHE A 85 5.25 14.10 -23.36
CA PHE A 85 3.98 14.42 -22.68
C PHE A 85 2.90 14.92 -23.65
N ALA A 86 3.25 15.29 -24.89
CA ALA A 86 2.27 15.71 -25.89
C ALA A 86 1.55 14.52 -26.56
N GLU A 87 2.06 13.29 -26.41
CA GLU A 87 1.51 12.08 -27.06
C GLU A 87 1.36 10.89 -26.10
N THR A 88 0.90 11.10 -24.86
CA THR A 88 0.44 10.01 -23.99
C THR A 88 -1.07 10.05 -23.78
N GLU A 89 -1.75 9.37 -24.70
CA GLU A 89 -3.00 8.62 -24.58
C GLU A 89 -3.78 8.78 -23.26
N SER A 90 -4.65 9.78 -23.18
CA SER A 90 -5.73 9.82 -22.17
C SER A 90 -7.10 10.21 -22.73
N ALA A 91 -7.27 10.18 -24.06
CA ALA A 91 -8.58 10.47 -24.69
C ALA A 91 -9.07 9.45 -25.73
N GLN A 92 -8.30 8.40 -26.07
CA GLN A 92 -8.72 7.40 -27.08
C GLN A 92 -8.87 5.95 -26.55
N ALA A 93 -8.41 5.64 -25.33
CA ALA A 93 -8.38 4.26 -24.81
C ALA A 93 -9.68 3.81 -24.09
N VAL A 94 -10.79 4.55 -24.23
CA VAL A 94 -12.11 4.16 -23.67
C VAL A 94 -13.03 3.55 -24.74
N GLN A 95 -12.64 3.54 -26.03
CA GLN A 95 -13.53 3.07 -27.11
C GLN A 95 -13.06 1.88 -27.94
N ASP A 96 -11.80 1.44 -27.89
CA ASP A 96 -11.35 0.27 -28.64
C ASP A 96 -10.41 -0.60 -27.79
N ALA A 97 -10.96 -1.59 -27.07
CA ALA A 97 -10.17 -2.68 -26.51
C ALA A 97 -10.27 -3.90 -27.45
N PRO A 98 -9.25 -4.20 -28.27
CA PRO A 98 -9.21 -5.45 -29.00
C PRO A 98 -8.75 -6.59 -28.08
N ASP A 99 -9.30 -7.77 -28.34
CA ASP A 99 -9.02 -9.04 -27.66
C ASP A 99 -7.54 -9.22 -27.30
N THR A 100 -7.26 -9.34 -26.00
CA THR A 100 -5.92 -9.63 -25.51
C THR A 100 -5.57 -11.11 -25.78
N PRO A 101 -4.36 -11.44 -26.27
CA PRO A 101 -3.99 -12.83 -26.57
C PRO A 101 -3.97 -13.69 -25.30
N SER A 102 -4.45 -14.93 -25.44
CA SER A 102 -4.54 -15.90 -24.34
C SER A 102 -3.18 -16.18 -23.69
N ALA A 103 -2.94 -15.59 -22.51
CA ALA A 103 -1.97 -16.13 -21.58
C ALA A 103 -2.48 -17.52 -21.11
N GLN A 104 -1.60 -18.51 -21.12
CA GLN A 104 -1.93 -19.87 -20.69
C GLN A 104 -2.57 -19.84 -19.30
N VAL A 105 -3.78 -20.40 -19.23
CA VAL A 105 -4.58 -20.52 -18.00
C VAL A 105 -3.80 -21.39 -17.01
N PRO A 106 -3.48 -20.90 -15.81
CA PRO A 106 -2.98 -21.75 -14.73
C PRO A 106 -3.98 -22.88 -14.48
N THR A 107 -3.51 -24.13 -14.53
CA THR A 107 -4.36 -25.34 -14.49
C THR A 107 -5.00 -25.63 -13.12
N ALA A 108 -4.79 -24.76 -12.13
CA ALA A 108 -5.49 -24.78 -10.86
C ALA A 108 -6.57 -23.68 -10.86
N GLN A 109 -7.83 -24.05 -10.63
CA GLN A 109 -8.88 -23.05 -10.42
C GLN A 109 -8.47 -22.15 -9.23
N PRO A 110 -8.35 -20.82 -9.42
CA PRO A 110 -8.10 -19.93 -8.30
C PRO A 110 -9.27 -20.05 -7.30
N SER A 111 -8.97 -20.01 -6.00
CA SER A 111 -10.02 -20.09 -4.98
C SER A 111 -11.09 -19.03 -5.21
N THR A 112 -12.32 -19.29 -4.78
CA THR A 112 -13.45 -18.37 -4.90
C THR A 112 -13.10 -16.99 -4.34
N VAL A 113 -12.36 -16.95 -3.23
CA VAL A 113 -11.83 -15.71 -2.61
C VAL A 113 -10.82 -14.98 -3.51
N LYS A 114 -9.86 -15.67 -4.15
CA LYS A 114 -8.90 -15.05 -5.09
C LYS A 114 -9.62 -14.51 -6.34
N THR A 115 -10.61 -15.24 -6.85
CA THR A 115 -11.43 -14.83 -8.00
C THR A 115 -12.29 -13.61 -7.67
N PHE A 116 -12.91 -13.59 -6.50
CA PHE A 116 -13.69 -12.46 -6.02
C PHE A 116 -12.85 -11.19 -5.84
N TRP A 117 -11.60 -11.33 -5.38
CA TRP A 117 -10.69 -10.21 -5.19
C TRP A 117 -10.33 -9.49 -6.49
N SER A 118 -10.02 -10.23 -7.57
CA SER A 118 -9.61 -9.64 -8.85
C SER A 118 -10.72 -8.85 -9.53
N LEU A 119 -11.99 -9.21 -9.32
CA LEU A 119 -13.14 -8.51 -9.88
C LEU A 119 -13.35 -7.10 -9.33
N ARG A 120 -12.63 -6.72 -8.28
CA ARG A 120 -12.84 -5.46 -7.55
C ARG A 120 -11.69 -4.47 -7.66
N GLN A 121 -10.67 -4.76 -8.45
CA GLN A 121 -9.60 -3.81 -8.72
C GLN A 121 -10.11 -2.69 -9.64
N PRO A 122 -9.95 -1.41 -9.28
CA PRO A 122 -10.14 -0.28 -10.19
C PRO A 122 -9.26 -0.48 -11.41
N LYS A 123 -9.84 -0.25 -12.59
CA LYS A 123 -9.08 -0.30 -13.84
C LYS A 123 -8.52 1.09 -14.13
N GLY A 124 -7.30 1.37 -13.68
CA GLY A 124 -6.42 2.39 -14.22
C GLY A 124 -6.14 3.61 -13.33
N ALA A 125 -4.99 3.59 -12.65
CA ALA A 125 -4.28 4.80 -12.20
C ALA A 125 -3.02 5.10 -13.04
N ILE A 126 -2.61 6.37 -12.99
CA ILE A 126 -1.33 6.88 -13.53
C ILE A 126 -0.13 6.14 -12.92
N VAL A 127 -0.23 5.70 -11.65
CA VAL A 127 0.81 4.93 -10.95
C VAL A 127 0.23 3.59 -10.49
N PRO A 128 0.27 2.55 -11.33
CA PRO A 128 -0.40 1.27 -11.06
C PRO A 128 0.20 0.54 -9.84
N THR A 129 1.46 0.79 -9.48
CA THR A 129 2.11 0.16 -8.32
C THR A 129 1.39 0.48 -7.00
N PHE A 130 0.90 1.71 -6.81
CA PHE A 130 0.17 2.06 -5.59
C PHE A 130 -1.21 1.40 -5.53
N GLU A 131 -1.87 1.23 -6.67
CA GLU A 131 -3.09 0.43 -6.76
C GLU A 131 -2.83 -1.03 -6.45
N LYS A 132 -1.71 -1.60 -6.90
CA LYS A 132 -1.31 -2.99 -6.55
C LYS A 132 -1.12 -3.18 -5.05
N ILE A 133 -0.52 -2.21 -4.35
CA ILE A 133 -0.41 -2.27 -2.88
C ILE A 133 -1.79 -2.21 -2.24
N THR A 134 -2.59 -1.25 -2.69
CA THR A 134 -3.95 -0.99 -2.22
C THR A 134 -4.83 -2.23 -2.35
N TRP A 135 -4.75 -2.88 -3.50
CA TRP A 135 -5.51 -4.06 -3.88
C TRP A 135 -4.66 -5.34 -3.87
N SER A 136 -3.64 -5.41 -3.03
CA SER A 136 -3.01 -6.69 -2.68
C SER A 136 -3.91 -7.44 -1.71
N PRO A 137 -4.10 -8.77 -1.88
CA PRO A 137 -4.83 -9.57 -0.89
C PRO A 137 -4.06 -9.68 0.44
N LYS A 138 -2.77 -9.33 0.48
CA LYS A 138 -1.97 -9.34 1.70
C LYS A 138 -2.12 -8.00 2.44
N ILE A 139 -2.02 -8.03 3.77
CA ILE A 139 -2.02 -6.78 4.56
C ILE A 139 -0.67 -6.09 4.41
N SER A 140 -0.72 -4.81 4.06
CA SER A 140 0.45 -3.94 3.86
C SER A 140 0.64 -2.98 5.03
N VAL A 141 1.88 -2.83 5.50
CA VAL A 141 2.23 -1.94 6.60
C VAL A 141 3.33 -0.98 6.16
N ALA A 142 3.14 0.33 6.30
CA ALA A 142 4.22 1.31 6.20
C ALA A 142 4.81 1.57 7.58
N ALA A 143 6.08 1.24 7.78
CA ALA A 143 6.84 1.53 8.99
C ALA A 143 7.75 2.76 8.73
N ILE A 144 7.35 3.92 9.26
CA ILE A 144 7.95 5.21 8.94
C ILE A 144 8.81 5.69 10.11
N ASP A 145 10.12 5.82 9.91
CA ASP A 145 11.07 6.23 10.95
C ASP A 145 11.60 7.66 10.83
N GLY A 146 11.53 8.22 9.62
CA GLY A 146 12.09 9.51 9.27
C GLY A 146 11.31 10.23 8.19
N ILE A 147 12.03 10.83 7.23
CA ILE A 147 11.42 11.64 6.17
C ILE A 147 10.47 10.79 5.33
N CYS A 148 9.19 11.18 5.30
CA CYS A 148 8.11 10.64 4.49
C CYS A 148 7.39 11.83 3.85
N THR A 149 7.67 12.11 2.58
CA THR A 149 7.10 13.28 1.91
C THR A 149 6.72 13.00 0.46
N ALA A 150 5.72 13.76 -0.03
CA ALA A 150 5.22 13.68 -1.40
C ALA A 150 4.88 12.22 -1.78
N GLY A 151 5.52 11.65 -2.80
CA GLY A 151 5.31 10.25 -3.17
C GLY A 151 5.63 9.22 -2.07
N GLY A 152 6.44 9.58 -1.06
CA GLY A 152 6.61 8.76 0.14
C GLY A 152 5.34 8.70 0.99
N THR A 153 4.63 9.82 1.10
CA THR A 153 3.33 9.91 1.77
C THR A 153 2.27 9.15 0.98
N GLU A 154 2.30 9.22 -0.36
CA GLU A 154 1.41 8.42 -1.24
C GLU A 154 1.66 6.91 -1.08
N LEU A 155 2.91 6.48 -1.01
CA LEU A 155 3.27 5.08 -0.72
C LEU A 155 2.71 4.62 0.65
N ALA A 156 2.88 5.46 1.67
CA ALA A 156 2.36 5.16 3.00
C ALA A 156 0.83 5.08 3.01
N LEU A 157 0.15 5.99 2.32
CA LEU A 157 -1.31 6.04 2.22
C LEU A 157 -1.89 4.89 1.38
N ALA A 158 -1.12 4.33 0.43
CA ALA A 158 -1.51 3.12 -0.30
C ALA A 158 -1.52 1.88 0.61
N CYS A 159 -0.72 1.88 1.69
CA CYS A 159 -0.68 0.78 2.65
C CYS A 159 -1.96 0.73 3.52
N ASP A 160 -2.29 -0.46 4.02
CA ASP A 160 -3.46 -0.65 4.90
C ASP A 160 -3.24 -0.01 6.28
N ILE A 161 -2.03 -0.17 6.81
CA ILE A 161 -1.65 0.25 8.16
C ILE A 161 -0.39 1.09 8.10
N ILE A 162 -0.34 2.15 8.90
CA ILE A 162 0.83 3.01 9.06
C ILE A 162 1.27 2.97 10.52
N ILE A 163 2.53 2.62 10.75
CA ILE A 163 3.20 2.71 12.05
C ILE A 163 4.31 3.73 11.93
N ALA A 164 4.31 4.74 12.80
CA ALA A 164 5.31 5.79 12.81
C ALA A 164 6.26 5.64 14.02
N SER A 165 7.53 5.99 13.81
CA SER A 165 8.43 6.41 14.88
C SER A 165 7.96 7.76 15.42
N GLU A 166 8.14 8.02 16.72
CA GLU A 166 7.94 9.34 17.32
C GLU A 166 8.66 10.47 16.57
N THR A 167 9.82 10.16 15.97
CA THR A 167 10.68 11.13 15.25
C THR A 167 10.46 11.14 13.74
N ALA A 168 9.42 10.46 13.23
CA ALA A 168 9.06 10.51 11.82
C ALA A 168 8.81 11.97 11.38
N GLN A 169 9.05 12.28 10.12
CA GLN A 169 8.80 13.60 9.54
C GLN A 169 7.89 13.42 8.34
N VAL A 170 6.58 13.66 8.54
CA VAL A 170 5.55 13.45 7.52
C VAL A 170 5.14 14.80 6.96
N SER A 171 5.05 14.91 5.63
CA SER A 171 4.56 16.11 4.95
C SER A 171 4.05 15.81 3.55
N ASP A 172 3.31 16.73 2.95
CA ASP A 172 3.05 16.74 1.50
C ASP A 172 3.51 18.08 0.92
N MET A 173 4.65 18.07 0.22
CA MET A 173 5.28 19.29 -0.28
C MET A 173 5.00 19.57 -1.76
N HIS A 174 4.08 18.86 -2.41
CA HIS A 174 3.81 19.09 -3.85
C HIS A 174 3.42 20.54 -4.14
N VAL A 175 2.47 21.12 -3.39
CA VAL A 175 2.06 22.51 -3.58
C VAL A 175 3.21 23.48 -3.26
N LYS A 176 3.86 23.27 -2.11
CA LYS A 176 4.93 24.14 -1.60
C LYS A 176 6.16 24.20 -2.51
N ASN A 177 6.60 23.07 -3.04
CA ASN A 177 7.86 22.97 -3.78
C ASN A 177 7.68 22.95 -5.30
N LEU A 178 6.56 22.42 -5.80
CA LEU A 178 6.31 22.24 -7.24
C LEU A 178 5.15 23.08 -7.76
N GLY A 179 4.28 23.60 -6.88
CA GLY A 179 3.05 24.28 -7.28
C GLY A 179 1.98 23.35 -7.84
N TRP A 180 2.13 22.04 -7.64
CA TRP A 180 1.26 20.99 -8.17
C TRP A 180 0.53 20.24 -7.06
N ILE A 181 -0.51 19.49 -7.42
CA ILE A 181 -1.07 18.48 -6.54
C ILE A 181 -0.25 17.18 -6.62
N GLY A 182 -0.33 16.35 -5.59
CA GLY A 182 0.24 15.00 -5.62
C GLY A 182 -0.44 14.12 -6.66
N GLY A 183 0.34 13.20 -7.25
CA GLY A 183 -0.16 12.18 -8.15
C GLY A 183 -0.94 11.09 -7.40
N ALA A 184 -1.40 10.06 -8.12
CA ALA A 184 -2.00 8.86 -7.52
C ALA A 184 -3.06 9.12 -6.42
N ALA A 185 -3.87 10.15 -6.62
CA ALA A 185 -4.90 10.59 -5.68
C ALA A 185 -4.38 10.94 -4.26
N GLY A 186 -3.13 11.40 -4.12
CA GLY A 186 -2.49 11.68 -2.82
C GLY A 186 -3.33 12.54 -1.87
N SER A 187 -3.88 13.66 -2.35
CA SER A 187 -4.73 14.53 -1.52
C SER A 187 -6.07 13.90 -1.13
N ALA A 188 -6.66 13.06 -2.00
CA ALA A 188 -7.89 12.34 -1.70
C ALA A 188 -7.67 11.23 -0.66
N ASN A 189 -6.59 10.46 -0.83
CA ASN A 189 -6.17 9.45 0.14
C ASN A 189 -5.85 10.08 1.50
N MET A 190 -5.21 11.25 1.52
CA MET A 190 -5.00 12.01 2.74
C MET A 190 -6.34 12.42 3.38
N ALA A 191 -7.29 12.92 2.60
CA ALA A 191 -8.61 13.31 3.10
C ALA A 191 -9.40 12.13 3.70
N TRP A 192 -9.36 10.95 3.08
CA TRP A 192 -9.93 9.74 3.64
C TRP A 192 -9.24 9.30 4.93
N ARG A 193 -7.96 9.64 5.09
CA ARG A 193 -7.15 9.23 6.23
C ARG A 193 -7.30 10.13 7.45
N VAL A 194 -7.14 11.45 7.30
CA VAL A 194 -7.09 12.42 8.40
C VAL A 194 -8.30 13.36 8.47
N GLY A 195 -9.27 13.17 7.56
CA GLY A 195 -10.39 14.07 7.36
C GLY A 195 -10.06 15.24 6.43
N VAL A 196 -11.08 15.72 5.72
CA VAL A 196 -10.95 16.71 4.63
C VAL A 196 -10.22 17.99 5.06
N SER A 197 -10.62 18.60 6.18
CA SER A 197 -10.03 19.88 6.61
C SER A 197 -8.56 19.77 6.97
N LYS A 198 -8.16 18.70 7.65
CA LYS A 198 -6.76 18.47 8.01
C LYS A 198 -5.92 18.13 6.78
N ALA A 199 -6.48 17.37 5.83
CA ALA A 199 -5.80 17.09 4.57
C ALA A 199 -5.54 18.37 3.75
N ILE A 200 -6.52 19.26 3.64
CA ILE A 200 -6.34 20.57 2.98
C ILE A 200 -5.22 21.37 3.65
N GLU A 201 -5.24 21.47 4.99
CA GLU A 201 -4.20 22.17 5.74
C GLU A 201 -2.80 21.63 5.44
N LEU A 202 -2.60 20.32 5.54
CA LEU A 202 -1.29 19.69 5.31
C LEU A 202 -0.83 19.81 3.85
N CYS A 203 -1.71 19.48 2.89
CA CYS A 203 -1.36 19.50 1.47
C CYS A 203 -1.13 20.93 0.93
N CYS A 204 -1.82 21.94 1.46
CA CYS A 204 -1.65 23.33 1.01
C CYS A 204 -0.46 24.04 1.66
N THR A 205 -0.10 23.69 2.90
CA THR A 205 1.02 24.34 3.62
C THR A 205 2.36 23.63 3.39
N GLY A 206 2.33 22.31 3.18
CA GLY A 206 3.52 21.47 3.21
C GLY A 206 4.26 21.51 4.54
N ASP A 207 3.53 21.74 5.63
CA ASP A 207 4.08 21.69 6.99
C ASP A 207 4.47 20.25 7.35
N VAL A 208 5.51 20.14 8.17
CA VAL A 208 6.05 18.86 8.63
C VAL A 208 5.46 18.54 10.00
N ILE A 209 4.85 17.36 10.11
CA ILE A 209 4.36 16.82 11.38
C ILE A 209 5.26 15.68 11.85
N ASP A 210 5.36 15.53 13.17
CA ASP A 210 6.07 14.41 13.78
C ASP A 210 5.20 13.14 13.87
N GLY A 211 5.77 12.03 14.33
CA GLY A 211 5.03 10.76 14.46
C GLY A 211 3.90 10.81 15.48
N LYS A 212 4.01 11.66 16.52
CA LYS A 212 2.99 11.80 17.57
C LYS A 212 1.77 12.52 17.02
N GLU A 213 2.00 13.62 16.31
CA GLU A 213 0.94 14.35 15.62
C GLU A 213 0.33 13.50 14.51
N ALA A 214 1.15 12.79 13.73
CA ALA A 214 0.68 11.86 12.72
C ALA A 214 -0.28 10.81 13.31
N HIS A 215 0.02 10.27 14.49
CA HIS A 215 -0.91 9.37 15.19
C HIS A 215 -2.17 10.10 15.68
N ARG A 216 -2.02 11.28 16.31
CA ARG A 216 -3.13 12.05 16.88
C ARG A 216 -4.20 12.42 15.85
N ILE A 217 -3.80 12.73 14.62
CA ILE A 217 -4.72 13.12 13.54
C ILE A 217 -5.24 11.92 12.71
N GLY A 218 -4.83 10.70 13.04
CA GLY A 218 -5.26 9.49 12.31
C GLY A 218 -4.43 9.17 11.06
N PHE A 219 -3.34 9.90 10.79
CA PHE A 219 -2.42 9.52 9.71
C PHE A 219 -1.77 8.17 10.02
N ALA A 220 -1.15 8.04 11.20
CA ALA A 220 -0.58 6.79 11.67
C ALA A 220 -1.56 6.03 12.60
N ASN A 221 -1.68 4.71 12.41
CA ASN A 221 -2.46 3.86 13.30
C ASN A 221 -1.79 3.70 14.67
N GLN A 222 -0.46 3.69 14.71
CA GLN A 222 0.33 3.55 15.92
C GLN A 222 1.57 4.44 15.84
N VAL A 223 2.06 4.88 17.00
CA VAL A 223 3.35 5.56 17.16
C VAL A 223 4.17 4.85 18.23
N TRP A 224 5.46 4.67 17.97
CA TRP A 224 6.40 4.00 18.87
C TRP A 224 7.75 4.72 18.90
N PRO A 225 8.57 4.51 19.95
CA PRO A 225 9.94 5.00 19.97
C PRO A 225 10.77 4.57 18.74
N PRO A 226 11.78 5.36 18.32
CA PRO A 226 12.57 5.09 17.12
C PRO A 226 13.27 3.72 17.08
N ASP A 227 13.55 3.12 18.24
CA ASP A 227 14.18 1.81 18.38
C ASP A 227 13.17 0.65 18.38
N GLN A 228 11.86 0.93 18.34
CA GLN A 228 10.80 -0.08 18.47
C GLN A 228 9.82 -0.14 17.29
N TYR A 229 9.68 0.94 16.51
CA TYR A 229 8.64 1.05 15.47
C TYR A 229 8.64 -0.14 14.48
N LEU A 230 9.82 -0.59 14.03
CA LEU A 230 9.94 -1.67 13.04
C LEU A 230 9.61 -3.03 13.65
N GLU A 231 10.08 -3.31 14.86
CA GLU A 231 9.75 -4.55 15.56
C GLU A 231 8.24 -4.62 15.86
N LYS A 232 7.61 -3.48 16.18
CA LYS A 232 6.14 -3.40 16.33
C LYS A 232 5.38 -3.64 15.02
N ALA A 233 5.94 -3.21 13.88
CA ALA A 233 5.38 -3.56 12.57
C ALA A 233 5.47 -5.07 12.29
N LYS A 234 6.61 -5.71 12.63
CA LYS A 234 6.78 -7.16 12.49
C LYS A 234 5.87 -7.95 13.43
N GLU A 235 5.74 -7.54 14.69
CA GLU A 235 4.81 -8.13 15.65
C GLU A 235 3.37 -8.08 15.12
N LEU A 236 2.96 -6.95 14.55
CA LEU A 236 1.64 -6.79 13.94
C LEU A 236 1.47 -7.70 12.71
N ALA A 237 2.44 -7.73 11.81
CA ALA A 237 2.43 -8.61 10.63
C ALA A 237 2.30 -10.08 11.03
N LYS A 238 3.08 -10.53 12.03
CA LYS A 238 3.00 -11.89 12.59
C LYS A 238 1.65 -12.19 13.22
N LYS A 239 1.09 -11.24 13.99
CA LYS A 239 -0.23 -11.37 14.58
C LYS A 239 -1.32 -11.56 13.51
N ILE A 240 -1.27 -10.77 12.44
CA ILE A 240 -2.19 -10.88 11.30
C ILE A 240 -1.97 -12.20 10.54
N GLY A 241 -0.72 -12.62 10.37
CA GLY A 241 -0.37 -13.89 9.73
C GLY A 241 -0.93 -15.12 10.47
N GLY A 242 -1.09 -15.03 11.80
CA GLY A 242 -1.70 -16.08 12.62
C GLY A 242 -3.23 -16.17 12.55
N MET A 243 -3.90 -15.25 11.84
CA MET A 243 -5.37 -15.25 11.68
C MET A 243 -5.80 -16.10 10.47
N ARG A 244 -7.10 -16.43 10.38
CA ARG A 244 -7.70 -17.05 9.19
C ARG A 244 -7.56 -16.10 8.00
N GLN A 245 -6.70 -16.45 7.06
CA GLN A 245 -6.32 -15.54 5.97
C GLN A 245 -7.47 -15.20 5.04
N ALA A 246 -8.38 -16.13 4.77
CA ALA A 246 -9.61 -15.84 4.03
C ALA A 246 -10.40 -14.70 4.69
N ALA A 247 -10.57 -14.75 6.02
CA ALA A 247 -11.29 -13.69 6.75
C ALA A 247 -10.52 -12.35 6.76
N VAL A 248 -9.18 -12.37 6.83
CA VAL A 248 -8.35 -11.17 6.75
C VAL A 248 -8.50 -10.47 5.40
N ILE A 249 -8.39 -11.23 4.30
CA ILE A 249 -8.55 -10.72 2.92
C ILE A 249 -9.93 -10.09 2.76
N MET A 250 -10.98 -10.79 3.20
CA MET A 250 -12.37 -10.31 3.10
C MET A 250 -12.63 -9.09 3.98
N THR A 251 -11.99 -9.00 5.14
CA THR A 251 -12.04 -7.80 5.99
C THR A 251 -11.40 -6.61 5.27
N LYS A 252 -10.21 -6.77 4.68
CA LYS A 252 -9.60 -5.70 3.85
C LYS A 252 -10.51 -5.30 2.69
N ALA A 253 -11.08 -6.27 1.98
CA ALA A 253 -11.97 -6.03 0.83
C ALA A 253 -13.19 -5.18 1.20
N THR A 254 -13.81 -5.49 2.34
CA THR A 254 -15.01 -4.79 2.83
C THR A 254 -14.68 -3.42 3.41
N CYS A 255 -13.56 -3.28 4.12
CA CYS A 255 -13.12 -1.99 4.62
C CYS A 255 -12.72 -1.01 3.51
N ARG A 256 -12.11 -1.48 2.42
CA ARG A 256 -11.70 -0.60 1.32
C ARG A 256 -12.86 -0.20 0.41
N SER A 257 -13.80 -1.12 0.15
CA SER A 257 -14.93 -0.84 -0.75
C SER A 257 -15.87 0.27 -0.26
N VAL A 258 -15.88 0.59 1.05
CA VAL A 258 -16.71 1.68 1.58
C VAL A 258 -16.33 3.05 1.01
N GLN A 259 -15.12 3.19 0.44
CA GLN A 259 -14.68 4.41 -0.22
C GLN A 259 -15.41 4.64 -1.56
N ASP A 260 -15.91 3.55 -2.17
CA ASP A 260 -16.48 3.55 -3.52
C ASP A 260 -17.98 3.27 -3.53
N MET A 261 -18.59 3.00 -2.37
CA MET A 261 -19.96 2.50 -2.26
C MET A 261 -20.81 3.29 -1.27
N ASP A 262 -22.09 3.47 -1.60
CA ASP A 262 -23.06 3.97 -0.62
C ASP A 262 -23.31 2.93 0.49
N ARG A 263 -23.94 3.37 1.58
CA ARG A 263 -24.18 2.55 2.75
C ARG A 263 -25.00 1.29 2.45
N LYS A 264 -26.01 1.36 1.57
CA LYS A 264 -26.86 0.21 1.24
C LYS A 264 -26.06 -0.81 0.43
N SER A 265 -25.33 -0.36 -0.59
CA SER A 265 -24.46 -1.23 -1.40
C SER A 265 -23.38 -1.90 -0.54
N THR A 266 -22.83 -1.17 0.44
CA THR A 266 -21.85 -1.71 1.40
C THR A 266 -22.42 -2.86 2.24
N LEU A 267 -23.69 -2.77 2.70
CA LEU A 267 -24.30 -3.83 3.49
C LEU A 267 -24.41 -5.14 2.69
N HIS A 268 -24.94 -5.08 1.47
CA HIS A 268 -25.04 -6.27 0.61
C HIS A 268 -23.66 -6.86 0.29
N TYR A 269 -22.68 -6.00 0.02
CA TYR A 269 -21.30 -6.42 -0.25
C TYR A 269 -20.69 -7.18 0.95
N CYS A 270 -20.95 -6.72 2.18
CA CYS A 270 -20.52 -7.40 3.39
C CYS A 270 -21.23 -8.74 3.60
N ASP A 271 -22.53 -8.82 3.34
CA ASP A 271 -23.32 -10.05 3.45
C ASP A 271 -22.85 -11.12 2.43
N ASP A 272 -22.56 -10.70 1.20
CA ASP A 272 -21.96 -11.56 0.17
C ASP A 272 -20.60 -12.08 0.64
N GLY A 273 -19.77 -11.19 1.19
CA GLY A 273 -18.45 -11.57 1.68
C GLY A 273 -18.49 -12.55 2.86
N PHE A 274 -19.42 -12.34 3.78
CA PHE A 274 -19.68 -13.27 4.87
C PHE A 274 -20.17 -14.63 4.35
N SER A 275 -21.09 -14.63 3.38
CA SER A 275 -21.63 -15.87 2.78
C SER A 275 -20.55 -16.67 2.07
N ILE A 276 -19.64 -16.01 1.34
CA ILE A 276 -18.47 -16.66 0.71
C ILE A 276 -17.59 -17.33 1.78
N LEU A 277 -17.29 -16.64 2.88
CA LEU A 277 -16.49 -17.19 3.97
C LEU A 277 -17.11 -18.42 4.64
N LEU A 278 -18.44 -18.58 4.61
CA LEU A 278 -19.11 -19.76 5.12
C LEU A 278 -19.00 -20.97 4.17
N SER A 279 -18.75 -20.71 2.88
CA SER A 279 -18.64 -21.73 1.85
C SER A 279 -17.22 -22.26 1.62
N GLU A 280 -16.20 -21.58 2.18
CA GLU A 280 -14.80 -21.99 2.06
C GLU A 280 -14.51 -23.29 2.82
N GLN A 281 -13.59 -24.11 2.30
CA GLN A 281 -13.31 -25.44 2.84
C GLN A 281 -12.78 -25.41 4.28
N ASP A 282 -11.98 -24.41 4.62
CA ASP A 282 -11.39 -24.25 5.96
C ASP A 282 -12.42 -23.77 7.01
N THR A 283 -13.65 -23.43 6.62
CA THR A 283 -14.69 -22.91 7.54
C THR A 283 -14.97 -23.84 8.70
N ALA A 284 -14.90 -25.16 8.48
CA ALA A 284 -15.10 -26.16 9.53
C ALA A 284 -14.09 -26.02 10.69
N ASP A 285 -12.91 -25.46 10.42
CA ASP A 285 -11.87 -25.21 11.42
C ASP A 285 -12.09 -23.88 12.17
N PHE A 286 -13.16 -23.14 11.90
CA PHE A 286 -13.42 -21.83 12.50
C PHE A 286 -14.90 -21.66 12.90
N GLY A 287 -15.22 -20.49 13.46
CA GLY A 287 -16.59 -20.10 13.74
C GLY A 287 -17.09 -20.48 15.14
N PRO A 288 -18.38 -20.24 15.40
CA PRO A 288 -18.96 -20.33 16.75
C PRO A 288 -18.82 -21.73 17.38
N GLN A 289 -18.97 -22.80 16.58
CA GLN A 289 -18.92 -24.17 17.09
C GLN A 289 -17.54 -24.50 17.69
N ARG A 290 -16.46 -24.26 16.92
CA ARG A 290 -15.08 -24.41 17.43
C ARG A 290 -14.85 -23.61 18.71
N TRP A 291 -15.37 -22.39 18.78
CA TRP A 291 -15.19 -21.54 19.96
C TRP A 291 -15.91 -22.09 21.19
N VAL A 292 -17.10 -22.69 21.01
CA VAL A 292 -17.80 -23.40 22.07
C VAL A 292 -17.02 -24.65 22.49
N ASP A 293 -16.49 -25.41 21.53
CA ASP A 293 -15.77 -26.67 21.79
C ASP A 293 -14.40 -26.48 22.47
N GLN A 294 -13.78 -25.30 22.31
CA GLN A 294 -12.46 -24.96 22.87
C GLN A 294 -12.52 -24.23 24.22
N ARG A 295 -13.70 -24.15 24.85
CA ARG A 295 -13.93 -23.47 26.13
C ARG A 295 -14.07 -24.43 27.31
#